data_AF-A0A6G1FXN4-F1
#
_entry.id   AF-A0A6G1FXN4-F1
#
_cell.length_a   1.000
_cell.length_b   1.000
_cell.length_c   1.000
_cell.angle_alpha   90.00
_cell.angle_beta   90.00
_cell.angle_gamma   90.00
#
_symmetry.space_group_name_H-M   'P 1'
#
loop_
_entity.id
_entity.type
_entity.pdbx_description
1 polymer ?
#
loop_
_entity_poly.entity_id
_entity_poly.type
_entity_poly.pdbx_seq_one_letter_code
_entity_poly.pdbx_strand_id
1 'polypeptide(L)'
;MPWAIDEAARRRFVRRQYIPLPEKETREVQMRGLLSHQKHGLSDEDIAKLVERSEGYSGSDITALAKDAAMGPLRSLGERLLEMTMDEIRPIQFEDFEASLAAIKPSVTTRGLQQFEEWANEFGERGS
;
A
#
# COMPACT_ATOMS: atom_id res chain seq x y z
N MET A 1 1.17 -3.04 20.29
CA MET A 1 1.04 -4.38 19.67
C MET A 1 0.15 -5.27 20.52
N PRO A 2 -0.59 -6.24 19.96
CA PRO A 2 -1.58 -7.04 20.69
C PRO A 2 -1.04 -7.76 21.94
N TRP A 3 0.20 -8.22 21.90
CA TRP A 3 0.90 -8.86 23.03
C TRP A 3 1.28 -7.90 24.18
N ALA A 4 1.23 -6.59 23.96
CA ALA A 4 1.49 -5.59 25.00
C ALA A 4 0.22 -5.21 25.79
N ILE A 5 -0.95 -5.73 25.40
CA ILE A 5 -2.22 -5.48 26.10
C ILE A 5 -2.26 -6.38 27.34
N ASP A 6 -2.39 -5.79 28.53
CA ASP A 6 -2.48 -6.55 29.77
C ASP A 6 -3.75 -7.42 29.87
N GLU A 7 -3.78 -8.34 30.83
CA GLU A 7 -4.90 -9.27 31.00
C GLU A 7 -6.24 -8.57 31.30
N ALA A 8 -6.22 -7.50 32.10
CA ALA A 8 -7.41 -6.78 32.51
C ALA A 8 -8.03 -5.98 31.34
N ALA A 9 -7.19 -5.46 30.45
CA ALA A 9 -7.59 -4.83 29.21
C ALA A 9 -8.08 -5.89 28.20
N ARG A 10 -7.38 -7.02 28.05
CA ARG A 10 -7.84 -8.13 27.19
C ARG A 10 -9.25 -8.57 27.58
N ARG A 11 -9.55 -8.75 28.86
CA ARG A 11 -10.91 -9.11 29.33
C ARG A 11 -12.00 -8.09 28.96
N ARG A 12 -11.65 -6.80 28.87
CA ARG A 12 -12.59 -5.72 28.49
C ARG A 12 -12.76 -5.58 26.98
N PHE A 13 -11.74 -5.94 26.19
CA PHE A 13 -11.81 -6.01 24.73
C PHE A 13 -12.28 -7.40 24.29
N VAL A 14 -13.60 -7.58 24.32
CA VAL A 14 -14.28 -8.86 24.03
C VAL A 14 -14.17 -9.31 22.58
N ARG A 15 -14.16 -8.40 21.59
CA ARG A 15 -13.98 -8.74 20.17
C ARG A 15 -12.57 -8.44 19.71
N ARG A 16 -11.95 -9.39 19.02
CA ARG A 16 -10.59 -9.27 18.46
C ARG A 16 -10.60 -9.84 17.05
N GLN A 17 -10.51 -8.94 16.08
CA GLN A 17 -10.42 -9.29 14.67
C GLN A 17 -8.99 -9.05 14.20
N TYR A 18 -8.34 -10.09 13.70
CA TYR A 18 -7.10 -9.93 12.94
C TYR A 18 -7.43 -9.42 11.54
N ILE A 19 -6.72 -8.38 11.09
CA ILE A 19 -6.81 -7.82 9.75
C ILE A 19 -5.52 -8.20 9.02
N PRO A 20 -5.54 -9.19 8.11
CA PRO A 20 -4.35 -9.62 7.40
C PRO A 20 -3.91 -8.58 6.35
N LEU A 21 -2.76 -8.82 5.72
CA LEU A 21 -2.36 -8.06 4.54
C LEU A 21 -3.38 -8.24 3.41
N PRO A 22 -3.55 -7.23 2.55
CA PRO A 22 -4.48 -7.31 1.42
C PRO A 22 -4.04 -8.36 0.40
N GLU A 23 -5.01 -9.18 -0.02
CA GLU A 23 -4.87 -10.12 -1.13
C GLU A 23 -4.70 -9.39 -2.48
N LYS A 24 -4.31 -10.13 -3.52
CA LYS A 24 -3.99 -9.57 -4.85
C LYS A 24 -5.11 -8.67 -5.38
N GLU A 25 -6.35 -9.14 -5.30
CA GLU A 25 -7.56 -8.47 -5.77
C GLU A 25 -7.83 -7.19 -4.95
N THR A 26 -7.61 -7.24 -3.63
CA THR A 26 -7.77 -6.07 -2.76
C THR A 26 -6.72 -5.00 -3.09
N ARG A 27 -5.47 -5.41 -3.34
CA ARG A 27 -4.41 -4.49 -3.77
C ARG A 27 -4.71 -3.88 -5.12
N GLU A 28 -5.26 -4.65 -6.05
CA GLU A 28 -5.67 -4.14 -7.37
C GLU A 28 -6.78 -3.09 -7.24
N VAL A 29 -7.84 -3.39 -6.48
CA VAL A 29 -8.93 -2.44 -6.22
C VAL A 29 -8.39 -1.16 -5.59
N GLN A 30 -7.50 -1.27 -4.61
CA GLN A 30 -6.89 -0.12 -3.96
C GLN A 30 -6.03 0.70 -4.94
N MET A 31 -5.19 0.05 -5.73
CA MET A 31 -4.34 0.70 -6.73
C MET A 31 -5.18 1.45 -7.76
N ARG A 32 -6.21 0.81 -8.31
CA ARG A 32 -7.15 1.42 -9.26
C ARG A 32 -7.91 2.59 -8.63
N GLY A 33 -8.36 2.45 -7.39
CA GLY A 33 -9.00 3.53 -6.64
C GLY A 33 -8.10 4.76 -6.49
N LEU A 34 -6.84 4.56 -6.09
CA LEU A 34 -5.85 5.65 -5.97
C LEU A 34 -5.56 6.32 -7.32
N LEU A 35 -5.44 5.53 -8.39
CA LEU A 35 -5.18 6.02 -9.74
C LEU A 35 -6.37 6.74 -10.36
N SER A 36 -7.61 6.37 -10.01
CA SER A 36 -8.84 6.95 -10.59
C SER A 36 -8.97 8.48 -10.39
N HIS A 37 -8.25 9.02 -9.42
CA HIS A 37 -8.21 10.46 -9.13
C HIS A 37 -6.99 11.16 -9.75
N GLN A 38 -6.21 10.48 -10.60
CA GLN A 38 -4.95 10.97 -11.16
C GLN A 38 -4.94 10.86 -12.69
N LYS A 39 -4.20 11.74 -13.35
CA LYS A 39 -3.88 11.60 -14.77
C LYS A 39 -2.75 10.58 -14.93
N HIS A 40 -3.04 9.41 -15.48
CA HIS A 40 -2.03 8.37 -15.71
C HIS A 40 -2.15 7.76 -17.11
N GLY A 41 -1.03 7.24 -17.63
CA GLY A 41 -0.94 6.49 -18.89
C GLY A 41 -0.90 4.97 -18.73
N LEU A 42 -1.06 4.46 -17.50
CA LEU A 42 -0.99 3.03 -17.20
C LEU A 42 -2.10 2.23 -17.89
N SER A 43 -1.72 1.13 -18.54
CA SER A 43 -2.64 0.12 -19.05
C SER A 43 -3.10 -0.85 -17.95
N ASP A 44 -4.11 -1.68 -18.25
CA ASP A 44 -4.53 -2.75 -17.35
C ASP A 44 -3.42 -3.78 -17.10
N GLU A 45 -2.57 -4.04 -18.10
CA GLU A 45 -1.41 -4.92 -17.96
C GLU A 45 -0.36 -4.32 -17.02
N ASP A 46 -0.15 -3.01 -17.09
CA ASP A 46 0.76 -2.31 -16.18
C ASP A 46 0.25 -2.38 -14.74
N ILE A 47 -1.05 -2.16 -14.53
CA ILE A 47 -1.67 -2.27 -13.21
C ILE A 47 -1.53 -3.69 -12.67
N ALA A 48 -1.78 -4.72 -13.48
CA ALA A 48 -1.57 -6.11 -13.10
C ALA A 48 -0.11 -6.38 -12.67
N LYS A 49 0.88 -5.88 -13.42
CA LYS A 49 2.30 -5.97 -13.05
C LYS A 49 2.60 -5.27 -11.72
N LEU A 50 2.04 -4.08 -11.47
CA LEU A 50 2.21 -3.36 -10.20
C LEU A 50 1.63 -4.14 -9.02
N VAL A 51 0.48 -4.79 -9.21
CA VAL A 51 -0.17 -5.62 -8.19
C VAL A 51 0.66 -6.85 -7.85
N GLU A 52 1.31 -7.46 -8.84
CA GLU A 52 2.24 -8.57 -8.64
C GLU A 52 3.50 -8.10 -7.89
N ARG A 53 4.06 -6.95 -8.30
CA ARG A 53 5.26 -6.39 -7.66
C ARG A 53 5.05 -5.80 -6.27
N SER A 54 3.80 -5.67 -5.83
CA SER A 54 3.41 -5.20 -4.50
C SER A 54 2.96 -6.32 -3.57
N GLU A 55 3.34 -7.57 -3.85
CA GLU A 55 3.15 -8.66 -2.90
C GLU A 55 3.80 -8.34 -1.54
N GLY A 56 3.06 -8.62 -0.45
CA GLY A 56 3.48 -8.31 0.92
C GLY A 56 3.29 -6.85 1.34
N TYR A 57 2.80 -5.97 0.47
CA TYR A 57 2.52 -4.58 0.84
C TYR A 57 1.26 -4.49 1.70
N SER A 58 1.33 -3.68 2.76
CA SER A 58 0.14 -3.23 3.46
C SER A 58 -0.63 -2.20 2.64
N GLY A 59 -1.88 -1.90 3.04
CA GLY A 59 -2.64 -0.82 2.41
C GLY A 59 -1.95 0.55 2.51
N SER A 60 -1.17 0.78 3.59
CA SER A 60 -0.36 1.99 3.74
C SER A 60 0.83 2.01 2.78
N ASP A 61 1.49 0.87 2.55
CA ASP A 61 2.61 0.78 1.60
C ASP A 61 2.14 1.04 0.17
N ILE A 62 0.98 0.50 -0.23
CA ILE A 62 0.37 0.76 -1.56
C ILE A 62 0.05 2.24 -1.72
N THR A 63 -0.50 2.86 -0.67
CA THR A 63 -0.80 4.29 -0.68
C THR A 63 0.48 5.13 -0.78
N ALA A 64 1.54 4.76 -0.05
CA ALA A 64 2.83 5.43 -0.12
C ALA A 64 3.46 5.28 -1.52
N LEU A 65 3.40 4.07 -2.09
CA LEU A 65 3.89 3.78 -3.43
C LEU A 65 3.20 4.65 -4.49
N ALA A 66 1.87 4.70 -4.48
CA ALA A 66 1.11 5.50 -5.44
C ALA A 66 1.38 7.01 -5.30
N LYS A 67 1.48 7.50 -4.05
CA LYS A 67 1.82 8.91 -3.79
C LYS A 67 3.22 9.25 -4.26
N ASP A 68 4.20 8.38 -4.01
CA ASP A 68 5.57 8.61 -4.47
C ASP A 68 5.67 8.56 -6.00
N ALA A 69 4.97 7.63 -6.66
CA ALA A 69 4.89 7.57 -8.12
C ALA A 69 4.22 8.82 -8.72
N ALA A 70 3.19 9.37 -8.06
CA ALA A 70 2.55 10.62 -8.49
C ALA A 70 3.50 11.84 -8.46
N MET A 71 4.58 11.77 -7.67
CA MET A 71 5.63 12.80 -7.67
C MET A 71 6.66 12.60 -8.78
N GLY A 72 6.66 11.47 -9.48
CA GLY A 72 7.57 11.14 -10.58
C GLY A 72 7.57 12.17 -11.71
N PRO A 73 6.40 12.54 -12.27
CA PRO A 73 6.30 13.62 -13.25
C PRO A 73 6.94 14.93 -12.78
N LEU A 74 6.66 15.34 -11.54
CA LEU A 74 7.21 16.56 -10.94
C LEU A 74 8.74 16.50 -10.81
N ARG A 75 9.29 15.38 -10.32
CA ARG A 75 10.73 15.17 -10.20
C ARG A 75 11.45 15.27 -11.55
N SER A 76 10.81 14.87 -12.65
CA SER A 76 11.41 14.92 -13.98
C SER A 76 11.56 16.33 -14.57
N LEU A 77 10.91 17.34 -13.97
CA LEU A 77 10.92 18.72 -14.47
C LEU A 77 12.06 19.58 -13.90
N GLY A 78 12.60 19.23 -12.73
CA GLY A 78 13.65 20.00 -12.08
C GLY A 78 13.24 21.47 -11.85
N GLU A 79 14.11 22.41 -12.23
CA GLU A 79 13.87 23.86 -12.07
C GLU A 79 12.70 24.37 -12.92
N ARG A 80 12.40 23.71 -14.05
CA ARG A 80 11.28 24.09 -14.93
C ARG A 80 9.93 24.01 -14.24
N LEU A 81 9.83 23.26 -13.14
CA LEU A 81 8.60 23.15 -12.36
C LEU A 81 8.10 24.51 -11.86
N LEU A 82 8.99 25.48 -11.62
CA LEU A 82 8.62 26.82 -11.15
C LEU A 82 7.86 27.64 -12.19
N GLU A 83 7.96 27.26 -13.46
CA GLU A 83 7.40 28.00 -14.61
C GLU A 83 6.24 27.26 -15.27
N MET A 84 5.93 26.04 -14.80
CA MET A 84 4.93 25.18 -15.42
C MET A 84 3.57 25.25 -14.72
N THR A 85 2.52 25.16 -15.53
CA THR A 85 1.15 24.97 -15.08
C THR A 85 0.84 23.48 -14.89
N MET A 86 -0.23 23.16 -14.15
CA MET A 86 -0.60 21.77 -13.88
C MET A 86 -0.90 20.96 -15.15
N ASP A 87 -1.45 21.61 -16.19
CA ASP A 87 -1.82 20.95 -17.44
C ASP A 87 -0.61 20.52 -18.28
N GLU A 88 0.53 21.18 -18.06
CA GLU A 88 1.80 20.88 -18.74
C GLU A 88 2.57 19.75 -18.07
N ILE A 89 2.17 19.33 -16.87
CA ILE A 89 2.75 18.17 -16.19
C ILE A 89 2.27 16.90 -16.90
N ARG A 90 3.24 16.06 -17.31
CA ARG A 90 2.94 14.78 -17.95
C ARG A 90 2.15 13.85 -17.01
N PRO A 91 1.31 12.95 -17.55
CA PRO A 91 0.67 11.90 -16.75
C PRO A 91 1.71 11.02 -16.05
N ILE A 92 1.27 10.38 -14.97
CA ILE A 92 2.01 9.29 -14.30
C ILE A 92 2.16 8.12 -15.28
N GLN A 93 3.36 7.58 -15.39
CA GLN A 93 3.66 6.42 -16.25
C GLN A 93 4.19 5.25 -15.42
N PHE A 94 4.39 4.10 -16.05
CA PHE A 94 4.86 2.89 -15.37
C PHE A 94 6.27 3.09 -14.77
N GLU A 95 7.15 3.83 -15.45
CA GLU A 95 8.51 4.09 -15.00
C GLU A 95 8.55 4.87 -13.67
N ASP A 96 7.55 5.72 -13.42
CA ASP A 96 7.42 6.43 -12.15
C ASP A 96 7.18 5.44 -11.00
N PHE A 97 6.37 4.41 -11.23
CA PHE A 97 6.15 3.34 -10.27
C PHE A 97 7.36 2.42 -10.14
N GLU A 98 8.09 2.14 -11.21
CA GLU A 98 9.32 1.36 -11.12
C GLU A 98 10.36 2.02 -10.21
N ALA A 99 10.55 3.34 -10.37
CA ALA A 99 11.41 4.12 -9.49
C ALA A 99 10.91 4.08 -8.03
N SER A 100 9.61 4.26 -7.81
CA SER A 100 9.02 4.24 -6.47
C SER A 100 9.09 2.86 -5.81
N LEU A 101 8.97 1.75 -6.56
CA LEU A 101 9.14 0.38 -6.04
C LEU A 101 10.57 0.09 -5.57
N ALA A 102 11.56 0.82 -6.09
CA ALA A 102 12.93 0.74 -5.59
C ALA A 102 13.05 1.37 -4.19
N ALA A 103 12.35 2.48 -3.94
CA ALA A 103 12.40 3.25 -2.70
C ALA A 103 11.44 2.74 -1.61
N ILE A 104 10.20 2.42 -1.98
CA ILE A 104 9.15 2.01 -1.05
C ILE A 104 9.21 0.50 -0.87
N LYS A 105 9.58 0.04 0.33
CA LYS A 105 9.61 -1.38 0.71
C LYS A 105 8.38 -1.73 1.55
N PRO A 106 7.94 -3.01 1.56
CA PRO A 106 6.93 -3.48 2.50
C PRO A 106 7.29 -3.11 3.93
N SER A 107 6.36 -2.49 4.66
CA SER A 107 6.59 -2.13 6.07
C SER A 107 6.38 -3.32 7.01
N VAL A 108 5.68 -4.36 6.56
CA VAL A 108 5.39 -5.54 7.35
C VAL A 108 6.34 -6.68 6.95
N THR A 109 7.04 -7.24 7.94
CA THR A 109 7.93 -8.38 7.72
C THR A 109 7.18 -9.70 7.86
N THR A 110 7.64 -10.75 7.16
CA THR A 110 7.09 -12.11 7.28
C THR A 110 7.08 -12.60 8.73
N ARG A 111 8.13 -12.29 9.51
CA ARG A 111 8.20 -12.63 10.94
C ARG A 111 7.13 -11.91 11.76
N GLY A 112 6.86 -10.64 11.44
CA GLY A 112 5.78 -9.89 12.06
C GLY A 112 4.42 -10.53 11.81
N LEU A 113 4.15 -10.95 10.57
CA LEU A 113 2.91 -11.63 10.20
C LEU A 113 2.70 -12.92 11.00
N GLN A 114 3.71 -13.77 11.09
CA GLN A 114 3.65 -15.02 11.86
C GLN A 114 3.27 -14.75 13.33
N GLN A 115 3.87 -13.75 13.96
CA GLN A 115 3.54 -13.39 15.33
C GLN A 115 2.08 -12.92 15.49
N PHE A 116 1.54 -12.20 14.50
CA PHE A 116 0.13 -11.81 14.51
C PHE A 116 -0.81 -12.99 14.27
N GLU A 117 -0.47 -13.91 13.37
CA GLU A 117 -1.24 -15.12 13.09
C GLU A 117 -1.27 -16.06 14.30
N GLU A 118 -0.13 -16.29 14.95
CA GLU A 118 -0.03 -17.06 16.20
C GLU A 118 -0.91 -16.45 17.29
N TRP A 119 -0.83 -15.14 17.49
CA TRP A 119 -1.64 -14.44 18.48
C TRP A 119 -3.13 -14.47 18.15
N ALA A 120 -3.49 -14.36 16.86
CA ALA A 120 -4.88 -14.46 16.40
C ALA A 120 -5.44 -15.88 16.59
N ASN A 121 -4.63 -16.92 16.38
CA ASN A 121 -5.02 -18.31 16.65
C ASN A 121 -5.24 -18.57 18.14
N GLU A 122 -4.47 -17.91 19.01
CA GLU A 122 -4.54 -18.10 20.46
C GLU A 122 -5.68 -17.28 21.12
N PHE A 123 -5.94 -16.05 20.63
CA PHE A 123 -6.84 -15.09 21.29
C PHE A 123 -7.93 -14.47 20.40
N GLY A 124 -7.92 -14.72 19.09
CA GLY A 124 -8.88 -14.19 18.13
C GLY A 124 -10.18 -14.98 18.09
N GLU A 125 -11.27 -14.32 17.69
CA GLU A 125 -12.53 -15.01 17.35
C GLU A 125 -12.46 -15.44 15.88
N ARG A 126 -12.76 -16.72 15.59
CA ARG A 126 -13.06 -17.14 14.20
C ARG A 126 -14.38 -16.48 13.82
N GLY A 127 -14.31 -15.41 13.02
CA GLY A 127 -15.49 -14.88 12.34
C GLY A 127 -16.10 -16.00 11.48
N SER A 128 -17.33 -16.38 11.81
CA SER A 128 -18.20 -17.25 11.02
C SER A 128 -18.76 -16.51 9.81
#